data_AF-A0A838UYN4-F1
#
_entry.id   AF-A0A838UYN4-F1
#
_cell.length_a   1.000
_cell.length_b   1.000
_cell.length_c   1.000
_cell.angle_alpha   90.00
_cell.angle_beta   90.00
_cell.angle_gamma   90.00
#
_symmetry.space_group_name_H-M   'P 1'
#
loop_
_entity.id
_entity.type
_entity.pdbx_description
1 polymer ?
#
loop_
_entity_poly.entity_id
_entity_poly.type
_entity_poly.pdbx_seq_one_letter_code
_entity_poly.pdbx_strand_id
1 'polypeptide(L)'
;MAFTRTASGLCIANLHATNDQPPLAEADLLKAAQGASAWAEGAPLIFGGDLNLRPGENPEIFARLAEEFGLTGATGPRAIDHLLTRGLEVLEPATAWEPERRELPLDGRALRLSDHAPVQAQFAAAEPLLLRS
;
A
#
# COMPACT_ATOMS: atom_id res chain seq x y z
N MET A 1 -9.01 6.47 -6.79
CA MET A 1 -8.89 5.14 -6.16
C MET A 1 -9.38 4.08 -7.12
N ALA A 2 -8.73 2.92 -7.15
CA ALA A 2 -9.12 1.76 -7.97
C ALA A 2 -9.19 0.49 -7.11
N PHE A 3 -10.07 -0.44 -7.49
CA PHE A 3 -10.29 -1.69 -6.78
C PHE A 3 -10.14 -2.89 -7.73
N THR A 4 -9.58 -3.98 -7.24
CA THR A 4 -9.51 -5.25 -7.96
C THR A 4 -9.58 -6.41 -6.99
N ARG A 5 -10.39 -7.42 -7.32
CA ARG A 5 -10.44 -8.69 -6.60
C ARG A 5 -9.86 -9.77 -7.51
N THR A 6 -8.84 -10.48 -7.04
CA THR A 6 -8.23 -11.58 -7.81
C THR A 6 -9.13 -12.82 -7.78
N ALA A 7 -8.87 -13.78 -8.67
CA ALA A 7 -9.56 -15.07 -8.66
C ALA A 7 -9.34 -15.86 -7.35
N SER A 8 -8.25 -15.60 -6.62
CA SER A 8 -7.98 -16.18 -5.30
C SER A 8 -8.73 -15.49 -4.16
N GLY A 9 -9.48 -14.41 -4.42
CA GLY A 9 -10.24 -13.68 -3.41
C GLY A 9 -9.46 -12.54 -2.73
N LEU A 10 -8.19 -12.33 -3.08
CA LEU A 10 -7.40 -11.19 -2.61
C LEU A 10 -7.98 -9.88 -3.16
N CYS A 11 -8.19 -8.92 -2.26
CA CYS A 11 -8.63 -7.57 -2.59
C CYS A 11 -7.42 -6.63 -2.66
N ILE A 12 -7.37 -5.80 -3.70
CA ILE A 12 -6.35 -4.78 -3.90
C ILE A 12 -7.05 -3.45 -4.10
N ALA A 13 -6.73 -2.47 -3.26
CA ALA A 13 -7.20 -1.10 -3.34
C ALA A 13 -6.00 -0.16 -3.51
N ASN A 14 -6.00 0.62 -4.59
CA ASN A 14 -4.95 1.56 -4.92
C ASN A 14 -5.43 3.01 -4.78
N LEU A 15 -4.70 3.81 -4.01
CA LEU A 15 -4.95 5.21 -3.75
C LEU A 15 -3.74 6.06 -4.17
N HIS A 16 -4.02 7.20 -4.80
CA HIS A 16 -3.10 8.32 -4.88
C HIS A 16 -3.77 9.46 -4.11
N ALA A 17 -3.27 9.76 -2.91
CA ALA A 17 -3.86 10.74 -2.01
C ALA A 17 -3.43 12.17 -2.37
N THR A 18 -4.17 13.16 -1.90
CA THR A 18 -3.84 14.58 -2.11
C THR A 18 -2.40 14.90 -1.69
N ASN A 19 -1.63 15.54 -2.57
CA ASN A 19 -0.26 15.98 -2.28
C ASN A 19 -0.21 17.34 -1.55
N ASP A 20 0.86 17.59 -0.80
CA ASP A 20 1.21 18.86 -0.12
C ASP A 20 0.15 19.44 0.83
N GLN A 21 -0.86 18.65 1.19
CA GLN A 21 -1.92 19.04 2.12
C GLN A 21 -2.24 17.88 3.07
N PRO A 22 -1.41 17.67 4.13
CA PRO A 22 -1.54 16.51 5.00
C PRO A 22 -2.95 16.28 5.57
N PRO A 23 -3.71 17.31 6.01
CA PRO A 23 -5.08 17.08 6.49
C PRO A 23 -6.04 16.55 5.42
N LEU A 24 -5.85 16.93 4.15
CA LEU A 24 -6.66 16.40 3.04
C LEU A 24 -6.22 14.98 2.69
N ALA A 25 -4.92 14.71 2.69
CA ALA A 25 -4.40 13.35 2.49
C ALA A 25 -4.91 12.39 3.58
N GLU A 26 -4.91 12.81 4.84
CA GLU A 26 -5.46 12.02 5.96
C GLU A 26 -6.95 11.72 5.75
N ALA A 27 -7.73 12.72 5.32
CA ALA A 27 -9.14 12.54 5.00
C ALA A 27 -9.35 11.57 3.81
N ASP A 28 -8.52 11.66 2.77
CA ASP A 28 -8.52 10.74 1.64
C ASP A 28 -8.23 9.31 2.09
N LEU A 29 -7.21 9.12 2.94
CA LEU A 29 -6.83 7.82 3.47
C LEU A 29 -7.96 7.17 4.28
N LEU A 30 -8.60 7.90 5.18
CA LEU A 30 -9.70 7.37 5.98
C LEU A 30 -10.89 6.97 5.11
N LYS A 31 -11.29 7.85 4.18
CA LYS A 31 -12.41 7.59 3.27
C LYS A 31 -12.12 6.39 2.37
N ALA A 32 -10.90 6.29 1.86
CA ALA A 32 -10.47 5.20 1.00
C ALA A 32 -10.35 3.88 1.77
N ALA A 33 -9.79 3.88 2.98
CA ALA A 33 -9.65 2.69 3.83
C ALA A 33 -11.03 2.15 4.27
N GLN A 34 -11.97 3.04 4.60
CA GLN A 34 -13.35 2.67 4.89
C GLN A 34 -14.02 2.03 3.66
N GLY A 35 -13.92 2.67 2.49
CA GLY A 35 -14.49 2.14 1.25
C GLY A 35 -13.87 0.80 0.84
N ALA A 36 -12.55 0.67 0.92
CA ALA A 36 -11.82 -0.55 0.62
C ALA A 36 -12.19 -1.69 1.58
N SER A 37 -12.27 -1.40 2.88
CA SER A 37 -12.63 -2.40 3.88
C SER A 37 -14.07 -2.88 3.72
N ALA A 38 -15.00 -1.97 3.46
CA ALA A 38 -16.40 -2.32 3.20
C ALA A 38 -16.53 -3.18 1.94
N TRP A 39 -15.87 -2.78 0.84
CA TRP A 39 -15.89 -3.54 -0.42
C TRP A 39 -15.19 -4.91 -0.34
N ALA A 40 -14.15 -5.02 0.50
CA ALA A 40 -13.45 -6.30 0.72
C ALA A 40 -14.30 -7.31 1.51
N GLU A 41 -15.28 -6.86 2.31
CA GLU A 41 -16.15 -7.71 3.13
C GLU A 41 -15.38 -8.71 4.01
N GLY A 42 -14.28 -8.26 4.61
CA GLY A 42 -13.42 -9.10 5.47
C GLY A 42 -12.44 -10.00 4.71
N ALA A 43 -12.49 -10.06 3.37
CA ALA A 43 -11.47 -10.75 2.59
C ALA A 43 -10.07 -10.12 2.79
N PRO A 44 -8.98 -10.88 2.54
CA PRO A 44 -7.63 -10.35 2.58
C PRO A 44 -7.47 -9.13 1.68
N LEU A 45 -6.84 -8.07 2.21
CA LEU A 45 -6.79 -6.76 1.57
C LEU A 45 -5.36 -6.24 1.54
N ILE A 46 -4.92 -5.79 0.36
CA ILE A 46 -3.80 -4.88 0.17
C ILE A 46 -4.37 -3.50 -0.13
N PHE A 47 -4.04 -2.52 0.71
CA PHE A 47 -4.37 -1.12 0.54
C PHE A 47 -3.08 -0.32 0.38
N GLY A 48 -2.90 0.37 -0.74
CA GLY A 48 -1.62 1.01 -1.01
C GLY A 48 -1.65 2.02 -2.15
N GLY A 49 -0.46 2.38 -2.59
CA GLY A 49 -0.22 3.43 -3.59
C GLY A 49 0.58 4.59 -2.98
N ASP A 50 0.48 5.76 -3.60
CA ASP A 50 1.10 6.99 -3.10
C ASP A 50 0.16 7.68 -2.11
N LEU A 51 0.47 7.55 -0.82
CA LEU A 51 -0.36 8.10 0.25
C LEU A 51 0.00 9.54 0.60
N ASN A 52 1.09 10.09 0.05
CA ASN A 52 1.61 11.43 0.36
C ASN A 52 1.78 11.75 1.87
N LEU A 53 1.78 10.73 2.73
CA LEU A 53 1.96 10.85 4.19
C LEU A 53 3.08 9.93 4.65
N ARG A 54 3.80 10.36 5.68
CA ARG A 54 4.95 9.62 6.22
C ARG A 54 4.62 9.12 7.63
N PRO A 55 4.79 7.83 7.95
CA PRO A 55 4.51 7.33 9.30
C PRO A 55 5.29 8.04 10.41
N GLY A 56 6.50 8.56 10.13
CA GLY A 56 7.30 9.31 11.09
C GLY A 56 6.84 10.75 11.32
N GLU A 57 6.05 11.33 10.40
CA GLU A 57 5.52 12.70 10.50
C GLU A 57 4.03 12.72 10.82
N ASN A 58 3.30 11.65 10.45
CA ASN A 58 1.86 11.48 10.61
C ASN A 58 1.52 10.16 11.33
N PRO A 59 2.07 9.86 12.52
CA PRO A 59 1.89 8.54 13.14
C PRO A 59 0.42 8.23 13.49
N GLU A 60 -0.37 9.24 13.81
CA GLU A 60 -1.76 9.09 14.27
C GLU A 60 -2.67 8.47 13.21
N ILE A 61 -2.53 8.88 11.94
CA ILE A 61 -3.36 8.32 10.86
C ILE A 61 -3.00 6.85 10.60
N PHE A 62 -1.73 6.46 10.65
CA PHE A 62 -1.32 5.06 10.47
C PHE A 62 -1.76 4.19 11.67
N ALA A 63 -1.71 4.71 12.89
CA ALA A 63 -2.26 4.04 14.06
C ALA A 63 -3.78 3.81 13.90
N ARG A 64 -4.53 4.82 13.47
CA ARG A 64 -5.97 4.68 13.18
C ARG A 64 -6.26 3.68 12.07
N LEU A 65 -5.46 3.63 11.00
CA LEU A 65 -5.62 2.63 9.94
C LEU A 65 -5.45 1.21 10.47
N ALA A 66 -4.49 1.00 11.38
CA ALA A 66 -4.28 -0.28 12.04
C ALA A 66 -5.44 -0.63 12.99
N GLU A 67 -5.86 0.30 13.83
CA GLU A 67 -6.91 0.10 14.85
C GLU A 67 -8.31 -0.09 14.23
N GLU A 68 -8.69 0.78 13.30
CA GLU A 68 -10.05 0.81 12.73
C GLU A 68 -10.23 -0.22 11.60
N PHE A 69 -9.19 -0.51 10.82
CA PHE A 69 -9.30 -1.33 9.61
C PHE A 69 -8.37 -2.54 9.58
N GLY A 70 -7.51 -2.73 10.58
CA GLY A 70 -6.50 -3.80 10.61
C GLY A 70 -5.40 -3.64 9.55
N LEU A 71 -5.23 -2.45 8.98
CA LEU A 71 -4.27 -2.17 7.91
C LEU A 71 -2.90 -1.82 8.51
N THR A 72 -1.91 -2.68 8.27
CA THR A 72 -0.56 -2.55 8.85
C THR A 72 0.54 -2.77 7.81
N GLY A 73 1.80 -2.52 8.16
CA GLY A 73 2.95 -2.82 7.28
C GLY A 73 3.40 -1.66 6.38
N ALA A 74 3.33 -0.42 6.88
CA ALA A 74 3.83 0.74 6.14
C ALA A 74 5.31 0.55 5.76
N THR A 75 5.67 0.91 4.52
CA THR A 75 7.01 0.75 3.91
C THR A 75 8.17 1.27 4.76
N GLY A 76 7.97 2.35 5.51
CA GLY A 76 9.00 2.90 6.37
C GLY A 76 8.65 4.30 6.87
N PRO A 77 9.37 4.81 7.89
CA PRO A 77 9.00 6.04 8.60
C PRO A 77 9.06 7.30 7.74
N ARG A 78 9.82 7.27 6.64
CA ARG A 78 9.96 8.40 5.70
C ARG A 78 9.36 8.12 4.33
N ALA A 79 8.76 6.96 4.09
CA ALA A 79 8.15 6.66 2.79
C ALA A 79 6.79 7.35 2.66
N ILE A 80 6.34 7.56 1.41
CA ILE A 80 4.98 8.01 1.05
C ILE A 80 4.24 6.95 0.24
N ASP A 81 4.98 6.14 -0.52
CA ASP A 81 4.44 4.97 -1.20
C ASP A 81 4.35 3.78 -0.23
N HIS A 82 3.16 3.19 -0.12
CA HIS A 82 2.87 2.16 0.87
C HIS A 82 2.09 0.97 0.33
N LEU A 83 2.32 -0.20 0.94
CA LEU A 83 1.52 -1.42 0.79
C LEU A 83 1.08 -1.89 2.18
N LEU A 84 -0.04 -1.36 2.67
CA LEU A 84 -0.65 -1.79 3.92
C LEU A 84 -1.48 -3.05 3.68
N THR A 85 -1.52 -3.96 4.65
CA THR A 85 -2.22 -5.24 4.50
C THR A 85 -3.05 -5.64 5.71
N ARG A 86 -4.08 -6.45 5.45
CA ARG A 86 -4.89 -7.17 6.42
C ARG A 86 -5.16 -8.59 5.92
N GLY A 87 -5.11 -9.57 6.82
CA GLY A 87 -5.50 -10.95 6.52
C GLY A 87 -4.52 -11.69 5.61
N LEU A 88 -3.27 -11.24 5.59
CA LEU A 88 -2.16 -11.82 4.84
C LEU A 88 -0.97 -12.05 5.78
N GLU A 89 -0.24 -13.12 5.55
CA GLU A 89 1.08 -13.32 6.14
C GLU A 89 2.11 -12.51 5.32
N VAL A 90 2.96 -11.75 6.01
CA VAL A 90 4.03 -10.99 5.36
C VAL A 90 5.28 -11.86 5.29
N LEU A 91 5.65 -12.28 4.08
CA LEU A 91 6.88 -13.03 3.83
C LEU A 91 8.08 -12.10 3.66
N GLU A 92 7.87 -11.01 2.91
CA GLU A 92 8.84 -9.92 2.76
C GLU A 92 8.11 -8.58 2.96
N PRO A 93 8.59 -7.71 3.88
CA PRO A 93 7.95 -6.44 4.14
C PRO A 93 8.05 -5.49 2.94
N ALA A 94 7.10 -4.56 2.87
CA ALA A 94 7.10 -3.51 1.85
C ALA A 94 8.42 -2.72 1.88
N THR A 95 9.13 -2.75 0.76
CA THR A 95 10.44 -2.12 0.59
C THR A 95 10.50 -1.38 -0.74
N ALA A 96 10.97 -0.14 -0.72
CA ALA A 96 11.23 0.63 -1.93
C ALA A 96 12.43 0.05 -2.71
N TRP A 97 12.35 0.04 -4.03
CA TRP A 97 13.47 -0.40 -4.86
C TRP A 97 14.66 0.55 -4.73
N GLU A 98 15.84 -0.03 -4.52
CA GLU A 98 17.11 0.67 -4.60
C GLU A 98 17.33 1.27 -5.99
N PRO A 99 18.07 2.39 -6.12
CA PRO A 99 18.34 3.07 -7.40
C PRO A 99 18.79 2.11 -8.51
N GLU A 100 19.70 1.18 -8.21
CA GLU A 100 20.29 0.26 -9.18
C GLU A 100 19.26 -0.71 -9.78
N ARG A 101 18.14 -0.94 -9.10
CA ARG A 101 17.05 -1.81 -9.59
C ARG A 101 16.05 -1.07 -10.48
N ARG A 102 15.98 0.26 -10.39
CA ARG A 102 14.96 1.09 -11.07
C ARG A 102 15.55 2.06 -12.11
N GLU A 103 16.86 2.16 -12.20
CA GLU A 103 17.55 3.01 -13.16
C GLU A 103 18.05 2.19 -14.35
N LEU A 104 17.80 2.70 -15.55
CA LEU A 104 18.23 2.08 -16.79
C LEU A 104 19.47 2.81 -17.33
N PRO A 105 20.48 2.09 -17.84
CA PRO A 105 21.60 2.75 -18.50
C PRO A 105 21.14 3.42 -19.80
N LEU A 106 21.43 4.70 -19.96
CA LEU A 106 21.19 5.48 -21.19
C LEU A 106 22.37 6.42 -21.42
N ASP A 107 23.13 6.20 -22.49
CA ASP A 107 24.26 7.03 -22.93
C ASP A 107 25.28 7.36 -21.81
N GLY A 108 25.64 6.34 -21.02
CA GLY A 108 26.59 6.47 -19.90
C GLY A 108 26.02 7.16 -18.66
N ARG A 109 24.70 7.40 -18.61
CA ARG A 109 23.97 7.93 -17.45
C ARG A 109 22.95 6.93 -16.94
N ALA A 110 22.51 7.14 -15.71
CA ALA A 110 21.39 6.43 -15.12
C ALA A 110 20.09 7.19 -15.44
N LEU A 111 19.23 6.60 -16.27
CA LEU A 111 17.88 7.10 -16.54
C LEU A 111 16.94 6.57 -15.46
N ARG A 112 16.29 7.48 -14.75
CA ARG A 112 15.18 7.16 -13.83
C ARG A 112 13.84 7.42 -14.51
N LEU A 113 12.98 6.42 -14.55
CA LEU A 113 11.68 6.50 -15.25
C LEU A 113 10.58 7.21 -14.43
N SER A 114 10.75 7.28 -13.10
CA SER A 114 9.86 7.97 -12.18
C SER A 114 10.67 8.52 -11.01
N ASP A 115 10.27 9.67 -10.50
CA ASP A 115 10.73 10.24 -9.24
C ASP A 115 10.42 9.34 -8.03
N HIS A 116 9.36 8.53 -8.10
CA HIS A 116 9.01 7.55 -7.07
C HIS A 116 9.77 6.22 -7.25
N ALA A 117 10.05 5.56 -6.12
CA ALA A 117 10.61 4.21 -6.13
C ALA A 117 9.45 3.21 -6.14
N PRO A 118 9.46 2.21 -7.04
CA PRO A 118 8.53 1.09 -6.90
C PRO A 118 8.65 0.48 -5.50
N VAL A 119 7.51 0.22 -4.85
CA VAL A 119 7.46 -0.50 -3.57
C VAL A 119 7.05 -1.94 -3.85
N GLN A 120 7.79 -2.88 -3.27
CA GLN A 120 7.57 -4.32 -3.42
C GLN A 120 7.44 -4.97 -2.05
N ALA A 121 6.55 -5.95 -1.94
CA ALA A 121 6.38 -6.82 -0.79
C ALA A 121 6.04 -8.23 -1.27
N GLN A 122 6.18 -9.23 -0.39
CA GLN A 122 5.69 -10.60 -0.64
C GLN A 122 4.75 -11.03 0.48
N PHE A 123 3.63 -11.63 0.09
CA PHE A 123 2.57 -12.05 1.00
C PHE A 123 2.14 -13.48 0.72
N ALA A 124 1.73 -14.20 1.76
CA ALA A 124 0.99 -15.46 1.66
C ALA A 124 -0.44 -15.30 2.20
N ALA A 125 -1.37 -16.05 1.60
CA ALA A 125 -2.70 -16.21 2.19
C ALA A 125 -2.60 -17.22 3.35
N ALA A 126 -3.29 -16.94 4.46
CA ALA A 126 -3.22 -17.77 5.66
C ALA A 126 -3.70 -19.22 5.45
N GLU A 127 -4.49 -19.49 4.41
CA GLU A 127 -4.85 -20.83 3.88
C GLU A 127 -5.20 -20.69 2.38
N PRO A 128 -5.14 -21.76 1.56
CA PRO A 128 -5.69 -21.69 0.21
C PRO A 128 -7.17 -21.36 0.33
N LEU A 129 -7.56 -20.18 -0.15
CA LEU A 129 -8.94 -19.74 -0.31
C LEU A 129 -9.61 -20.69 -1.30
N LEU A 130 -10.02 -21.87 -0.81
CA LEU A 130 -10.84 -22.81 -1.54
C LEU A 130 -12.10 -22.04 -1.91
N LEU A 131 -12.28 -21.85 -3.22
CA LEU A 131 -13.51 -21.39 -3.83
C LEU A 131 -14.66 -22.20 -3.23
N ARG A 132 -15.32 -21.65 -2.21
CA ARG A 132 -16.61 -22.17 -1.76
C ARG A 132 -17.61 -21.66 -2.79
N SER A 133 -17.85 -22.52 -3.77
CA SER A 133 -18.95 -22.46 -4.74
C SER A 133 -20.30 -22.40 -4.05
#